data_AF-A0AA42ZRV0-F1
#
_entry.id   AF-A0AA42ZRV0-F1
#
_cell.length_a   1.000
_cell.length_b   1.000
_cell.length_c   1.000
_cell.angle_alpha   90.00
_cell.angle_beta   90.00
_cell.angle_gamma   90.00
#
_symmetry.space_group_name_H-M   'P 1'
#
loop_
_entity.id
_entity.type
_entity.pdbx_description
1 polymer ?
#
loop_
_entity_poly.entity_id
_entity_poly.type
_entity_poly.pdbx_seq_one_letter_code
_entity_poly.pdbx_strand_id
1 'polypeptide(L)'
;MFLTITTTHRPATDLGFLLHKNPERVHEFKLSFGKAHVFYPEASDARCTAALLLDVDPVALVRGQGRGQSGDGLLSQYVNDRPYAASSFLSVAISRVFGSALGGRSKDRPELALRELPLAVRLTPVPCRGGEAVLRSLFEPLGYQVAAEGHPLDEAFPDWGESRYFTVELETSQSLANLLAHLYVLVPVLDSDKHYW
;
A
#
# COMPACT_ATOMS: atom_id res chain seq x y z
N MET A 1 0.58 2.19 8.58
CA MET A 1 -0.22 1.86 7.36
C MET A 1 0.07 0.44 6.86
N PHE A 2 -0.88 -0.18 6.17
CA PHE A 2 -0.85 -1.61 5.84
C PHE A 2 -1.29 -1.89 4.39
N LEU A 3 -0.52 -2.71 3.67
CA LEU A 3 -0.84 -3.26 2.35
C LEU A 3 -0.74 -4.79 2.41
N THR A 4 -1.72 -5.51 1.90
CA THR A 4 -1.58 -6.95 1.65
C THR A 4 -1.81 -7.29 0.20
N ILE A 5 -1.11 -8.31 -0.28
CA ILE A 5 -1.27 -8.88 -1.62
C ILE A 5 -1.50 -10.38 -1.42
N THR A 6 -2.62 -10.87 -1.91
CA THR A 6 -3.05 -12.25 -1.78
C THR A 6 -3.20 -12.87 -3.16
N THR A 7 -2.85 -14.15 -3.29
CA THR A 7 -3.19 -14.96 -4.46
C THR A 7 -3.68 -16.34 -4.07
N THR A 8 -4.51 -16.91 -4.93
CA THR A 8 -5.00 -18.29 -4.88
C THR A 8 -4.54 -19.11 -6.09
N HIS A 9 -3.57 -18.58 -6.86
CA HIS A 9 -2.80 -19.38 -7.81
C HIS A 9 -2.22 -20.62 -7.12
N ARG A 10 -1.96 -21.72 -7.84
CA ARG A 10 -1.41 -22.94 -7.25
C ARG A 10 -0.08 -23.33 -7.90
N PRO A 11 1.01 -23.45 -7.12
CA PRO A 11 1.07 -23.24 -5.67
C PRO A 11 1.05 -21.73 -5.31
N ALA A 12 0.26 -21.32 -4.31
CA ALA A 12 0.12 -19.90 -3.97
C ALA A 12 1.40 -19.34 -3.35
N THR A 13 2.21 -20.19 -2.72
CA THR A 13 3.54 -19.87 -2.20
C THR A 13 4.50 -19.34 -3.26
N ASP A 14 4.22 -19.51 -4.56
CA ASP A 14 4.98 -18.88 -5.62
C ASP A 14 4.97 -17.35 -5.56
N LEU A 15 4.01 -16.74 -4.85
CA LEU A 15 4.02 -15.32 -4.52
C LEU A 15 5.35 -14.88 -3.85
N GLY A 16 5.98 -15.76 -3.05
CA GLY A 16 7.27 -15.51 -2.44
C GLY A 16 8.42 -15.33 -3.45
N PHE A 17 8.44 -16.15 -4.50
CA PHE A 17 9.39 -16.02 -5.59
C PHE A 17 9.11 -14.81 -6.48
N LEU A 18 7.83 -14.47 -6.66
CA LEU A 18 7.44 -13.29 -7.44
C LEU A 18 7.81 -11.98 -6.73
N LEU A 19 7.64 -11.90 -5.40
CA LEU A 19 8.02 -10.73 -4.59
C LEU A 19 9.49 -10.71 -4.16
N HIS A 20 10.23 -11.80 -4.42
CA HIS A 20 11.60 -12.02 -3.91
C HIS A 20 11.67 -11.88 -2.40
N LYS A 21 10.74 -12.51 -1.69
CA LYS A 21 10.67 -12.53 -0.22
C LYS A 21 10.28 -13.93 0.21
N ASN A 22 11.19 -14.62 0.92
CA ASN A 22 10.90 -15.93 1.49
C ASN A 22 9.76 -15.80 2.53
N PRO A 23 8.65 -16.56 2.40
CA PRO A 23 7.55 -16.56 3.36
C PRO A 23 7.91 -16.93 4.80
N GLU A 24 8.96 -17.72 5.01
CA GLU A 24 9.41 -18.16 6.35
C GLU A 24 10.24 -17.11 7.10
N ARG A 25 10.40 -15.91 6.53
CA ARG A 25 11.21 -14.84 7.10
C ARG A 25 10.44 -13.53 7.12
N VAL A 26 10.61 -12.79 8.22
CA VAL A 26 10.27 -11.37 8.29
C VAL A 26 11.45 -10.58 7.70
N HIS A 27 11.17 -9.66 6.78
CA HIS A 27 12.15 -8.82 6.13
C HIS A 27 11.97 -7.38 6.59
N GLU A 28 13.04 -6.73 7.05
CA GLU A 28 13.03 -5.32 7.44
C GLU A 28 13.85 -4.50 6.42
N PHE A 29 13.32 -3.35 6.02
CA PHE A 29 13.97 -2.40 5.12
C PHE A 29 13.99 -1.01 5.73
N LYS A 30 15.15 -0.36 5.72
CA LYS A 30 15.29 1.04 6.11
C LYS A 30 14.80 1.95 4.99
N LEU A 31 13.96 2.91 5.34
CA LEU A 31 13.46 3.99 4.49
C LEU A 31 13.95 5.35 5.03
N SER A 32 13.83 6.42 4.25
CA SER A 32 14.21 7.77 4.70
C SER A 32 13.35 8.29 5.86
N PHE A 33 12.12 7.80 5.97
CA PHE A 33 11.11 8.22 6.94
C PHE A 33 10.76 7.13 7.97
N GLY A 34 11.56 6.06 8.07
CA GLY A 34 11.30 4.96 9.00
C GLY A 34 11.70 3.60 8.43
N LYS A 35 10.84 2.61 8.59
CA LYS A 35 11.06 1.22 8.18
C LYS A 35 9.87 0.66 7.40
N ALA A 36 10.14 -0.38 6.63
CA ALA A 36 9.13 -1.25 6.06
C ALA A 36 9.39 -2.70 6.50
N HIS A 37 8.32 -3.41 6.85
CA HIS A 37 8.35 -4.82 7.19
C HIS A 37 7.57 -5.61 6.15
N VAL A 38 8.16 -6.70 5.66
CA VAL A 38 7.46 -7.69 4.84
C VAL A 38 7.42 -9.02 5.56
N PHE A 39 6.22 -9.58 5.69
CA PHE A 39 5.97 -10.88 6.28
C PHE A 39 4.74 -11.52 5.64
N TYR A 40 4.53 -12.81 5.90
CA TYR A 40 3.47 -13.59 5.30
C TYR A 40 2.54 -14.11 6.38
N PRO A 41 1.40 -13.44 6.65
CA PRO A 41 0.41 -13.94 7.61
C PRO A 41 -0.19 -15.30 7.19
N GLU A 42 -0.18 -15.62 5.90
CA GLU A 42 -0.63 -16.92 5.39
C GLU A 42 0.26 -17.35 4.21
N ALA A 43 0.76 -18.58 4.25
CA ALA A 43 1.56 -19.18 3.18
C ALA A 43 1.26 -20.68 3.08
N SER A 44 0.25 -21.02 2.30
CA SER A 44 -0.13 -22.40 1.98
C SER A 44 -0.14 -22.59 0.45
N ASP A 45 -0.21 -23.84 0.00
CA ASP A 45 -0.34 -24.13 -1.44
C ASP A 45 -1.64 -23.57 -2.06
N ALA A 46 -2.69 -23.41 -1.25
CA ALA A 46 -4.00 -22.96 -1.72
C ALA A 46 -4.16 -21.43 -1.68
N ARG A 47 -3.48 -20.77 -0.74
CA ARG A 47 -3.56 -19.32 -0.53
C ARG A 47 -2.29 -18.80 0.11
N CYS A 48 -1.79 -17.69 -0.42
CA CYS A 48 -0.61 -17.01 0.11
C CYS A 48 -0.89 -15.50 0.14
N THR A 49 -0.59 -14.88 1.27
CA THR A 49 -0.76 -13.45 1.51
C THR A 49 0.54 -12.87 2.00
N ALA A 50 1.08 -11.91 1.26
CA ALA A 50 2.19 -11.06 1.69
C ALA A 50 1.63 -9.77 2.30
N ALA A 51 2.21 -9.31 3.41
CA ALA A 51 1.93 -8.03 4.03
C ALA A 51 3.15 -7.10 3.92
N LEU A 52 2.91 -5.84 3.56
CA LEU A 52 3.86 -4.73 3.64
C LEU A 52 3.33 -3.73 4.68
N LEU A 53 4.01 -3.66 5.82
CA LEU A 53 3.71 -2.75 6.91
C LEU A 53 4.74 -1.62 6.91
N LEU A 54 4.29 -0.36 6.90
CA LEU A 54 5.20 0.77 7.13
C LEU A 54 5.15 1.21 8.58
N ASP A 55 6.34 1.35 9.15
CA ASP A 55 6.62 1.88 10.47
C ASP A 55 7.35 3.21 10.28
N VAL A 56 6.57 4.29 10.21
CA VAL A 56 7.08 5.65 9.95
C VAL A 56 7.47 6.29 11.28
N ASP A 57 8.65 6.89 11.34
CA ASP A 57 9.09 7.65 12.52
C ASP A 57 8.56 9.09 12.45
N PRO A 58 7.53 9.46 13.24
CA PRO A 58 6.93 10.79 13.17
C PRO A 58 7.91 11.89 13.58
N VAL A 59 8.86 11.60 14.47
CA VAL A 59 9.83 12.59 14.96
C VAL A 59 10.91 12.84 13.93
N ALA A 60 11.43 11.78 13.31
CA ALA A 60 12.41 11.91 12.23
C ALA A 60 11.80 12.59 11.00
N LEU A 61 10.52 12.35 10.71
CA LEU A 61 9.81 12.95 9.57
C LEU A 61 9.78 14.48 9.65
N VAL A 62 9.50 15.05 10.83
CA VAL A 62 9.52 16.51 11.05
C VAL A 62 10.94 17.09 10.95
N ARG A 63 11.94 16.36 11.44
CA ARG A 63 13.34 16.84 11.45
C ARG A 63 13.99 16.80 10.06
N GLY A 64 13.52 15.92 9.18
CA GLY A 64 14.01 15.76 7.81
C GLY A 64 13.50 16.83 6.84
N GLN A 65 12.35 17.46 7.13
CA GLN A 65 11.90 18.64 6.41
C GLN A 65 12.78 19.83 6.81
N GLY A 66 13.50 20.40 5.84
CA GLY A 66 14.23 21.65 6.04
C GLY A 66 13.31 22.74 6.60
N ARG A 67 13.89 23.66 7.40
CA ARG A 67 13.28 24.76 8.17
C ARG A 67 12.34 25.75 7.41
N GLY A 68 11.77 25.43 6.25
CA GLY A 68 11.17 26.42 5.36
C GLY A 68 9.89 26.06 4.59
N GLN A 69 9.21 24.94 4.86
CA GLN A 69 8.02 24.57 4.06
C GLN A 69 6.86 24.01 4.89
N SER A 70 6.21 24.83 5.72
CA SER A 70 4.80 24.59 6.08
C SER A 70 4.15 25.91 6.49
N GLY A 71 3.11 26.33 5.78
CA GLY A 71 2.24 27.45 6.16
C GLY A 71 1.20 27.06 7.23
N ASP A 72 1.31 25.87 7.80
CA ASP A 72 0.40 25.30 8.78
C ASP A 72 1.14 25.14 10.12
N GLY A 73 0.46 25.40 11.24
CA GLY A 73 1.08 25.66 12.54
C GLY A 73 2.02 24.55 13.04
N LEU A 74 3.02 24.92 13.86
CA LEU A 74 4.06 24.02 14.42
C LEU A 74 3.52 22.70 15.00
N LEU A 75 2.28 22.67 15.51
CA LEU A 75 1.64 21.47 16.08
C LEU A 75 1.19 20.44 15.03
N SER A 76 0.70 20.85 13.85
CA SER A 76 0.23 19.91 12.82
C SER A 76 1.38 19.13 12.16
N GLN A 77 2.61 19.63 12.29
CA GLN A 77 3.81 18.90 11.90
C GLN A 77 4.08 17.69 12.80
N TYR A 78 3.83 17.79 14.11
CA TYR A 78 4.10 16.71 15.06
C TYR A 78 2.92 15.74 15.22
N VAL A 79 1.69 16.22 15.05
CA VAL A 79 0.47 15.40 15.18
C VAL A 79 -0.29 15.42 13.86
N ASN A 80 -0.09 14.38 13.06
CA ASN A 80 -0.78 14.18 11.79
C ASN A 80 -0.96 12.68 11.47
N ASP A 81 -1.68 12.43 10.40
CA ASP A 81 -2.06 11.11 9.90
C ASP A 81 -0.96 10.40 9.10
N ARG A 82 0.15 11.07 8.78
CA ARG A 82 1.16 10.55 7.84
C ARG A 82 1.76 9.20 8.22
N PRO A 83 2.05 8.91 9.51
CA PRO A 83 2.55 7.59 9.89
C PRO A 83 1.53 6.47 9.68
N TYR A 84 0.25 6.82 9.60
CA TYR A 84 -0.86 5.88 9.65
C TYR A 84 -1.52 5.70 8.29
N ALA A 85 -1.52 6.71 7.43
CA ALA A 85 -2.18 6.70 6.12
C ALA A 85 -1.35 6.05 5.00
N ALA A 86 -2.00 5.24 4.16
CA ALA A 86 -1.49 4.69 2.91
C ALA A 86 -1.36 5.80 1.84
N SER A 87 -0.31 6.60 2.02
CA SER A 87 0.01 7.81 1.27
C SER A 87 1.13 7.56 0.25
N SER A 88 1.75 8.62 -0.29
CA SER A 88 2.92 8.52 -1.18
C SER A 88 4.08 7.68 -0.61
N PHE A 89 4.21 7.58 0.72
CA PHE A 89 5.18 6.69 1.37
C PHE A 89 5.00 5.22 1.00
N LEU A 90 3.76 4.79 0.72
CA LEU A 90 3.51 3.44 0.22
C LEU A 90 4.19 3.21 -1.13
N SER A 91 4.08 4.17 -2.06
CA SER A 91 4.71 4.07 -3.37
C SER A 91 6.24 3.99 -3.26
N VAL A 92 6.84 4.80 -2.38
CA VAL A 92 8.28 4.72 -2.10
C VAL A 92 8.66 3.33 -1.58
N ALA A 93 7.90 2.81 -0.61
CA ALA A 93 8.13 1.48 -0.07
C ALA A 93 7.96 0.36 -1.11
N ILE A 94 6.93 0.40 -1.95
CA ILE A 94 6.73 -0.56 -3.06
C ILE A 94 7.96 -0.57 -3.97
N SER A 95 8.42 0.61 -4.42
CA SER A 95 9.58 0.69 -5.32
C SER A 95 10.86 0.15 -4.67
N ARG A 96 11.05 0.39 -3.36
CA ARG A 96 12.25 -0.01 -2.62
C ARG A 96 12.25 -1.49 -2.27
N VAL A 97 11.11 -2.03 -1.89
CA VAL A 97 10.96 -3.39 -1.33
C VAL A 97 10.63 -4.42 -2.41
N PHE A 98 9.82 -4.03 -3.40
CA PHE A 98 9.32 -4.89 -4.48
C PHE A 98 9.84 -4.47 -5.87
N GLY A 99 10.93 -3.71 -5.96
CA GLY A 99 11.45 -3.19 -7.24
C GLY A 99 11.73 -4.25 -8.32
N SER A 100 12.16 -5.46 -7.96
CA SER A 100 12.32 -6.56 -8.94
C SER A 100 10.98 -7.02 -9.50
N ALA A 101 9.98 -7.21 -8.63
CA ALA A 101 8.62 -7.62 -9.00
C ALA A 101 7.90 -6.53 -9.81
N LEU A 102 8.08 -5.26 -9.43
CA LEU A 102 7.59 -4.10 -10.16
C LEU A 102 8.13 -4.05 -11.60
N GLY A 103 9.38 -4.47 -11.79
CA GLY A 103 9.98 -4.61 -13.12
C GLY A 103 9.59 -5.89 -13.87
N GLY A 104 8.64 -6.69 -13.38
CA GLY A 104 8.21 -7.94 -14.01
C GLY A 104 9.26 -9.05 -14.00
N ARG A 105 10.20 -9.02 -13.05
CA ARG A 105 11.30 -9.99 -12.99
C ARG A 105 11.13 -10.96 -11.82
N SER A 106 11.15 -12.25 -12.09
CA SER A 106 11.41 -13.30 -11.09
C SER A 106 12.44 -14.29 -11.65
N LYS A 107 13.54 -14.48 -10.91
CA LYS A 107 14.62 -15.37 -11.36
C LYS A 107 14.18 -16.83 -11.34
N ASP A 108 13.45 -17.21 -10.29
CA ASP A 108 13.04 -18.59 -10.05
C ASP A 108 11.70 -18.94 -10.73
N ARG A 109 10.92 -17.92 -11.12
CA ARG A 109 9.60 -18.06 -11.79
C ARG A 109 9.41 -17.05 -12.93
N PRO A 110 10.26 -17.04 -13.98
CA PRO A 110 10.22 -16.03 -15.03
C PRO A 110 8.91 -16.05 -15.84
N GLU A 111 8.40 -17.24 -16.16
CA GLU A 111 7.14 -17.40 -16.89
C GLU A 111 5.94 -16.90 -16.08
N LEU A 112 5.95 -17.15 -14.77
CA LEU A 112 4.87 -16.74 -13.88
C LEU A 112 4.83 -15.22 -13.66
N ALA A 113 5.98 -14.55 -13.69
CA ALA A 113 6.08 -13.10 -13.52
C ALA A 113 5.36 -12.30 -14.63
N LEU A 114 5.21 -12.91 -15.81
CA LEU A 114 4.51 -12.31 -16.96
C LEU A 114 3.04 -12.75 -17.06
N ARG A 115 2.63 -13.74 -16.27
CA ARG A 115 1.30 -14.33 -16.33
C ARG A 115 0.30 -13.50 -15.53
N GLU A 116 -0.95 -13.49 -15.99
CA GLU A 116 -2.07 -13.01 -15.19
C GLU A 116 -2.39 -14.00 -14.07
N LEU A 117 -2.50 -13.47 -12.85
CA LEU A 117 -2.79 -14.21 -11.64
C LEU A 117 -4.05 -13.65 -10.97
N PRO A 118 -4.86 -14.50 -10.31
CA PRO A 118 -5.90 -14.01 -9.42
C PRO A 118 -5.22 -13.33 -8.22
N LEU A 119 -5.35 -12.01 -8.15
CA LEU A 119 -4.72 -11.18 -7.14
C LEU A 119 -5.79 -10.38 -6.40
N ALA A 120 -5.69 -10.39 -5.08
CA ALA A 120 -6.50 -9.55 -4.20
C ALA A 120 -5.58 -8.68 -3.34
N VAL A 121 -5.91 -7.40 -3.22
CA VAL A 121 -5.15 -6.43 -2.44
C VAL A 121 -6.05 -5.76 -1.44
N ARG A 122 -5.57 -5.60 -0.20
CA ARG A 122 -6.21 -4.73 0.80
C ARG A 122 -5.25 -3.63 1.21
N LEU A 123 -5.70 -2.38 1.10
CA LEU A 123 -4.99 -1.17 1.52
C LEU A 123 -5.76 -0.47 2.63
N THR A 124 -5.09 -0.12 3.72
CA THR A 124 -5.74 0.62 4.81
C THR A 124 -4.73 1.38 5.70
N PRO A 125 -5.14 2.54 6.24
CA PRO A 125 -6.23 3.42 5.77
C PRO A 125 -5.80 4.25 4.55
N VAL A 126 -6.64 4.36 3.53
CA VAL A 126 -6.40 5.15 2.31
C VAL A 126 -7.10 6.50 2.42
N PRO A 127 -6.39 7.64 2.41
CA PRO A 127 -7.02 8.95 2.37
C PRO A 127 -7.63 9.19 0.99
N CYS A 128 -8.92 9.51 0.92
CA CYS A 128 -9.58 9.86 -0.33
C CYS A 128 -10.66 10.93 -0.11
N ARG A 129 -10.33 12.21 -0.36
CA ARG A 129 -11.29 13.32 -0.20
C ARG A 129 -12.47 13.26 -1.19
N GLY A 130 -12.25 12.67 -2.37
CA GLY A 130 -13.30 12.47 -3.37
C GLY A 130 -14.22 11.27 -3.11
N GLY A 131 -13.98 10.54 -2.01
CA GLY A 131 -14.75 9.38 -1.62
C GLY A 131 -14.61 8.18 -2.56
N GLU A 132 -15.47 7.19 -2.35
CA GLU A 132 -15.48 5.92 -3.08
C GLU A 132 -15.56 6.08 -4.61
N ALA A 133 -16.31 7.08 -5.11
CA ALA A 133 -16.45 7.31 -6.55
C ALA A 133 -15.10 7.59 -7.24
N VAL A 134 -14.15 8.24 -6.56
CA VAL A 134 -12.80 8.45 -7.09
C VAL A 134 -12.01 7.15 -7.10
N LEU A 135 -12.10 6.33 -6.05
CA LEU A 135 -11.45 5.01 -6.02
C LEU A 135 -11.92 4.13 -7.18
N ARG A 136 -13.24 4.07 -7.41
CA ARG A 136 -13.84 3.34 -8.53
C ARG A 136 -13.36 3.86 -9.88
N SER A 137 -13.42 5.18 -10.10
CA SER A 137 -13.03 5.76 -11.40
C SER A 137 -11.53 5.61 -11.72
N LEU A 138 -10.67 5.41 -10.73
CA LEU A 138 -9.24 5.15 -10.95
C LEU A 138 -8.95 3.67 -11.24
N PHE A 139 -9.56 2.75 -10.51
CA PHE A 139 -9.22 1.33 -10.56
C PHE A 139 -10.13 0.50 -11.47
N GLU A 140 -11.44 0.76 -11.53
CA GLU A 140 -12.35 -0.05 -12.38
C GLU A 140 -11.97 -0.03 -13.87
N PRO A 141 -11.57 1.12 -14.49
CA PRO A 141 -11.14 1.14 -15.89
C PRO A 141 -9.87 0.31 -16.17
N LEU A 142 -9.08 0.01 -15.13
CA LEU A 142 -7.90 -0.84 -15.22
C LEU A 142 -8.23 -2.33 -15.04
N GLY A 143 -9.50 -2.71 -14.89
CA GLY A 143 -9.94 -4.11 -14.75
C GLY A 143 -9.92 -4.62 -13.31
N TYR A 144 -10.12 -3.74 -12.33
CA TYR A 144 -10.29 -4.12 -10.93
C TYR A 144 -11.76 -4.19 -10.54
N GLN A 145 -12.09 -5.15 -9.70
CA GLN A 145 -13.25 -5.05 -8.82
C GLN A 145 -12.84 -4.26 -7.58
N VAL A 146 -13.62 -3.24 -7.24
CA VAL A 146 -13.32 -2.30 -6.16
C VAL A 146 -14.39 -2.41 -5.08
N ALA A 147 -13.97 -2.65 -3.85
CA ALA A 147 -14.77 -2.44 -2.66
C ALA A 147 -14.07 -1.42 -1.76
N ALA A 148 -14.83 -0.46 -1.24
CA ALA A 148 -14.33 0.55 -0.34
C ALA A 148 -15.25 0.67 0.88
N GLU A 149 -14.66 0.65 2.06
CA GLU A 149 -15.35 0.81 3.33
C GLU A 149 -14.85 2.09 3.99
N GLY A 150 -15.73 3.09 4.11
CA GLY A 150 -15.45 4.34 4.83
C GLY A 150 -15.44 4.12 6.34
N HIS A 151 -14.66 4.93 7.04
CA HIS A 151 -14.55 4.87 8.51
C HIS A 151 -15.09 6.16 9.13
N PRO A 152 -15.87 6.12 10.23
CA PRO A 152 -16.26 7.33 10.96
C PRO A 152 -15.02 8.03 11.54
N LEU A 153 -15.13 9.33 11.84
CA LEU A 153 -14.06 10.04 12.54
C LEU A 153 -13.81 9.48 13.94
N ASP A 154 -14.89 9.16 14.65
CA ASP A 154 -14.84 8.55 15.97
C ASP A 154 -16.17 7.80 16.23
N GLU A 155 -16.08 6.50 16.54
CA GLU A 155 -17.25 5.67 16.84
C GLU A 155 -18.00 6.13 18.11
N ALA A 156 -17.29 6.76 19.06
CA ALA A 156 -17.87 7.27 20.29
C ALA A 156 -18.57 8.63 20.10
N PHE A 157 -18.29 9.33 18.99
CA PHE A 157 -18.88 10.64 18.67
C PHE A 157 -19.45 10.66 17.24
N PRO A 158 -20.59 9.97 16.98
CA PRO A 158 -21.16 9.86 15.63
C PRO A 158 -21.51 11.20 14.98
N ASP A 159 -21.82 12.23 15.78
CA ASP A 159 -22.15 13.58 15.30
C ASP A 159 -20.97 14.28 14.60
N TRP A 160 -19.73 13.76 14.75
CA TRP A 160 -18.56 14.26 14.03
C TRP A 160 -18.57 13.83 12.55
N GLY A 161 -19.32 12.79 12.22
CA GLY A 161 -19.51 12.29 10.85
C GLY A 161 -18.38 11.40 10.34
N GLU A 162 -18.37 11.21 9.02
CA GLU A 162 -17.44 10.30 8.33
C GLU A 162 -16.04 10.90 8.20
N SER A 163 -15.03 10.05 8.33
CA SER A 163 -13.66 10.42 8.01
C SER A 163 -13.44 10.41 6.48
N ARG A 164 -12.26 10.88 6.06
CA ARG A 164 -11.80 10.79 4.67
C ARG A 164 -11.10 9.46 4.35
N TYR A 165 -11.03 8.53 5.29
CA TYR A 165 -10.24 7.31 5.14
C TYR A 165 -11.11 6.14 4.76
N PHE A 166 -10.55 5.30 3.90
CA PHE A 166 -11.19 4.08 3.42
C PHE A 166 -10.28 2.88 3.67
N THR A 167 -10.89 1.74 3.95
CA THR A 167 -10.27 0.45 3.65
C THR A 167 -10.67 0.09 2.23
N VAL A 168 -9.68 -0.21 1.38
CA VAL A 168 -9.90 -0.49 -0.04
C VAL A 168 -9.46 -1.90 -0.34
N GLU A 169 -10.37 -2.67 -0.93
CA GLU A 169 -10.11 -4.00 -1.47
C GLU A 169 -10.19 -3.96 -3.00
N LEU A 170 -9.15 -4.50 -3.63
CA LEU A 170 -8.98 -4.52 -5.08
C LEU A 170 -8.74 -5.97 -5.52
N GLU A 171 -9.62 -6.50 -6.35
CA GLU A 171 -9.45 -7.82 -6.95
C GLU A 171 -9.24 -7.70 -8.46
N THR A 172 -8.32 -8.50 -9.00
CA THR A 172 -8.04 -8.51 -10.43
C THR A 172 -7.42 -9.82 -10.90
N SER A 173 -7.43 -10.04 -12.22
CA SER A 173 -6.65 -11.08 -12.89
C SER A 173 -5.60 -10.42 -13.77
N GLN A 174 -4.43 -10.11 -13.20
CA GLN A 174 -3.35 -9.40 -13.87
C GLN A 174 -1.98 -9.90 -13.42
N SER A 175 -0.91 -9.48 -14.11
CA SER A 175 0.44 -9.73 -13.62
C SER A 175 0.71 -8.97 -12.33
N LEU A 176 1.56 -9.53 -11.47
CA LEU A 176 2.00 -8.87 -10.24
C LEU A 176 2.68 -7.52 -10.53
N ALA A 177 3.41 -7.43 -11.65
CA ALA A 177 4.07 -6.20 -12.06
C ALA A 177 3.07 -5.08 -12.35
N ASN A 178 2.00 -5.38 -13.10
CA ASN A 178 0.93 -4.41 -13.39
C ASN A 178 0.23 -3.97 -12.12
N LEU A 179 -0.12 -4.92 -11.24
CA LEU A 179 -0.70 -4.60 -9.94
C LEU A 179 0.17 -3.62 -9.14
N LEU A 180 1.46 -3.94 -8.98
CA LEU A 180 2.38 -3.08 -8.24
C LEU A 180 2.57 -1.72 -8.92
N ALA A 181 2.59 -1.67 -10.25
CA ALA A 181 2.69 -0.43 -11.01
C ALA A 181 1.46 0.47 -10.83
N HIS A 182 0.26 -0.11 -10.91
CA HIS A 182 -0.99 0.62 -10.67
C HIS A 182 -1.02 1.21 -9.26
N LEU A 183 -0.69 0.41 -8.23
CA LEU A 183 -0.61 0.91 -6.85
C LEU A 183 0.46 2.01 -6.71
N TYR A 184 1.65 1.78 -7.26
CA TYR A 184 2.76 2.74 -7.22
C TYR A 184 2.38 4.12 -7.79
N VAL A 185 1.64 4.14 -8.91
CA VAL A 185 1.25 5.36 -9.61
C VAL A 185 -0.02 6.01 -9.03
N LEU A 186 -1.02 5.21 -8.63
CA LEU A 186 -2.35 5.72 -8.26
C LEU A 186 -2.47 6.09 -6.79
N VAL A 187 -1.77 5.42 -5.87
CA VAL A 187 -1.82 5.78 -4.44
C VAL A 187 -1.45 7.26 -4.20
N PRO A 188 -0.40 7.83 -4.84
CA PRO A 188 -0.08 9.25 -4.73
C PRO A 188 -1.10 10.20 -5.39
N VAL A 189 -2.04 9.70 -6.20
CA VAL A 189 -3.13 10.53 -6.74
C VAL A 189 -4.20 10.75 -5.66
N LEU A 190 -4.37 9.78 -4.77
CA LEU A 190 -5.31 9.84 -3.65
C LEU A 190 -4.79 10.75 -2.51
N ASP A 191 -3.46 10.93 -2.43
CA ASP A 191 -2.80 11.82 -1.48
C ASP A 191 -2.71 13.26 -2.01
N SER A 192 -3.59 14.14 -1.52
CA SER A 192 -3.62 15.55 -1.90
C SER A 192 -2.39 16.36 -1.47
N ASP A 193 -1.62 15.84 -0.51
CA ASP A 193 -0.59 16.60 0.20
C ASP A 193 0.82 16.09 -0.16
N LYS A 194 0.96 15.31 -1.24
CA LYS A 194 2.23 14.70 -1.70
C LYS A 194 3.34 15.70 -2.04
N HIS A 195 2.99 16.96 -2.33
CA HIS A 195 3.98 17.99 -2.69
C HIS A 195 4.66 18.62 -1.48
N TYR A 196 4.20 18.29 -0.27
CA TYR A 196 4.73 18.83 0.98
C TYR A 196 5.73 17.90 1.66
N TRP A 197 5.88 16.63 1.26
CA TRP A 197 6.67 15.60 1.94
C TRP A 197 7.43 14.72 0.95
#